data_AF-A0A2V5VQ03-F1
#
_entry.id   AF-A0A2V5VQ03-F1
#
_cell.length_a   1.000
_cell.length_b   1.000
_cell.length_c   1.000
_cell.angle_alpha   90.00
_cell.angle_beta   90.00
_cell.angle_gamma   90.00
#
_symmetry.space_group_name_H-M   'P 1'
#
loop_
_entity.id
_entity.type
_entity.pdbx_description
1 polymer ?
#
loop_
_entity_poly.entity_id
_entity_poly.type
_entity_poly.pdbx_seq_one_letter_code
_entity_poly.pdbx_strand_id
1 'polypeptide(L)'
;MSPQERQIMRQREAMRREQIQRETEAALRDSGLRLAPDERGLFESRYMQERRKMEQTLRQQIETERQQQLPALIQQLKREFQPQQPNSSTTVKPTQSPKSGK
;
A
#
# COMPACT_ATOMS: atom_id res chain seq x y z
N MET A 1 18.56 -9.56 13.46
CA MET A 1 18.09 -8.28 14.02
C MET A 1 19.22 -7.59 14.76
N SER A 2 19.67 -6.45 14.25
CA SER A 2 20.66 -5.58 14.87
C SER A 2 20.07 -4.84 16.09
N PRO A 3 20.92 -4.35 17.01
CA PRO A 3 20.47 -3.51 18.11
C PRO A 3 19.69 -2.26 17.67
N GLN A 4 20.08 -1.68 16.53
CA GLN A 4 19.42 -0.52 15.94
C GLN A 4 18.03 -0.87 15.39
N GLU A 5 17.88 -2.01 14.72
CA GLU A 5 16.58 -2.52 14.27
C GLU A 5 15.63 -2.76 15.45
N ARG A 6 16.14 -3.35 16.54
CA ARG A 6 15.36 -3.54 17.78
C ARG A 6 14.91 -2.20 18.39
N GLN A 7 15.77 -1.18 18.37
CA GLN A 7 15.43 0.14 18.88
C GLN A 7 14.32 0.81 18.06
N ILE A 8 14.39 0.71 16.73
CA ILE A 8 13.37 1.25 15.83
C ILE A 8 12.02 0.54 16.06
N MET A 9 12.04 -0.79 16.20
CA MET A 9 10.82 -1.55 16.48
C MET A 9 10.19 -1.18 17.83
N ARG A 10 11.01 -1.00 18.87
CA ARG A 10 10.51 -0.54 20.18
C ARG A 10 9.87 0.84 20.11
N GLN A 11 10.49 1.79 19.41
CA GLN A 11 9.92 3.13 19.24
C GLN A 11 8.58 3.08 18.49
N ARG A 12 8.51 2.30 17.41
CA ARG A 12 7.26 2.10 16.66
C ARG A 12 6.16 1.50 17.53
N GLU A 13 6.50 0.49 18.32
CA GLU A 13 5.55 -0.13 19.24
C GLU A 13 5.10 0.83 20.35
N ALA A 14 6.01 1.64 20.90
CA ALA A 14 5.66 2.65 21.90
C ALA A 14 4.69 3.70 21.34
N MET A 15 4.99 4.27 20.16
CA MET A 15 4.11 5.22 19.48
C MET A 15 2.73 4.60 19.18
N ARG A 16 2.71 3.35 18.72
CA ARG A 16 1.46 2.63 18.46
C ARG A 16 0.63 2.46 19.73
N ARG A 17 1.25 2.07 20.84
CA ARG A 17 0.56 1.91 22.14
C ARG A 17 -0.02 3.22 22.63
N GLU A 18 0.74 4.31 22.54
CA GLU A 18 0.28 5.63 22.94
C GLU A 18 -0.91 6.11 22.08
N GLN A 19 -0.84 5.90 20.77
CA GLN A 19 -1.93 6.23 19.86
C GLN A 19 -3.20 5.45 20.23
N ILE A 20 -3.09 4.14 20.44
CA ILE A 20 -4.20 3.27 20.84
C ILE A 20 -4.83 3.74 22.15
N GLN A 21 -4.02 4.11 23.14
CA GLN A 21 -4.50 4.57 24.43
C GLN A 21 -5.33 5.85 24.26
N ARG A 22 -4.80 6.84 23.52
CA ARG A 22 -5.51 8.09 23.24
C ARG A 22 -6.83 7.86 22.49
N GLU A 23 -6.83 6.95 21.52
CA GLU A 23 -8.00 6.57 20.73
C GLU A 23 -9.08 5.93 21.61
N THR A 24 -8.68 5.02 22.50
CA THR A 24 -9.60 4.33 23.41
C THR A 24 -10.18 5.28 24.45
N GLU A 25 -9.37 6.19 24.99
CA GLU A 25 -9.85 7.25 25.89
C GLU A 25 -10.81 8.22 25.20
N ALA A 26 -10.55 8.56 23.94
CA ALA A 26 -11.46 9.36 23.14
C ALA A 26 -12.80 8.63 22.93
N ALA A 27 -12.75 7.36 22.51
CA ALA A 27 -13.95 6.54 22.34
C ALA A 27 -14.77 6.41 23.63
N LEU A 28 -14.11 6.29 24.79
CA LEU A 28 -14.80 6.26 26.08
C LEU A 28 -15.48 7.61 26.38
N ARG A 29 -14.80 8.73 26.16
CA ARG A 29 -15.39 10.07 26.35
C ARG A 29 -16.58 10.29 25.41
N ASP A 30 -16.42 9.94 24.14
CA ASP A 30 -17.44 10.14 23.10
C ASP A 30 -18.67 9.22 23.32
N SER A 31 -18.46 8.06 23.94
CA SER A 31 -19.57 7.17 24.32
C SER A 31 -20.48 7.76 25.40
N GLY A 32 -20.03 8.78 26.13
CA GLY A 32 -20.76 9.37 27.26
C GLY A 32 -20.89 8.44 28.49
N LEU A 33 -20.25 7.28 28.47
CA LEU A 33 -20.33 6.30 29.55
C LEU A 33 -19.52 6.76 30.77
N ARG A 34 -20.12 6.62 31.96
CA ARG A 34 -19.43 6.74 33.25
C ARG A 34 -19.21 5.35 33.82
N LEU A 35 -18.03 4.80 33.57
CA LEU A 35 -17.67 3.43 33.95
C LEU A 35 -16.86 3.40 35.25
N ALA A 36 -17.10 2.39 36.09
CA ALA A 36 -16.20 2.07 37.19
C ALA A 36 -14.83 1.57 36.66
N PRO A 37 -13.75 1.57 37.48
CA PRO A 37 -12.42 1.14 37.04
C PRO A 37 -12.41 -0.26 36.38
N ASP A 38 -13.15 -1.22 36.93
CA ASP A 38 -13.21 -2.59 36.40
C ASP A 38 -13.96 -2.66 35.05
N GLU A 39 -15.05 -1.89 34.91
CA GLU A 39 -15.82 -1.79 33.67
C GLU A 39 -15.05 -1.06 32.57
N ARG A 40 -14.20 -0.10 32.96
CA ARG A 40 -13.31 0.59 32.03
C ARG A 40 -12.31 -0.36 31.40
N GLY A 41 -11.69 -1.26 32.18
CA GLY A 41 -10.81 -2.29 31.64
C GLY A 41 -11.52 -3.23 30.64
N LEU A 42 -12.78 -3.57 30.91
CA LEU A 42 -13.60 -4.37 30.00
C LEU A 42 -13.92 -3.61 28.71
N PHE A 43 -14.28 -2.33 28.81
CA PHE A 43 -14.52 -1.46 27.65
C PHE A 43 -13.27 -1.37 26.77
N GLU A 44 -12.12 -1.06 27.36
CA GLU A 44 -10.85 -0.93 26.63
C GLU A 44 -10.50 -2.24 25.91
N SER A 45 -10.65 -3.38 26.57
CA SER A 45 -10.41 -4.70 25.97
C SER A 45 -11.35 -4.99 24.77
N ARG A 46 -12.65 -4.71 24.93
CA ARG A 46 -13.65 -4.89 23.88
C ARG A 46 -13.42 -3.97 22.70
N TYR A 47 -13.18 -2.69 22.96
CA TYR A 47 -12.86 -1.70 21.95
C TYR A 47 -11.66 -2.14 21.11
N MET A 48 -10.60 -2.61 21.77
CA MET A 48 -9.40 -3.09 21.10
C MET A 48 -9.63 -4.34 20.25
N GLN A 49 -10.48 -5.25 20.70
CA GLN A 49 -10.85 -6.44 19.94
C GLN A 49 -11.57 -6.06 18.65
N GLU A 50 -12.58 -5.19 18.73
CA GLU A 50 -13.37 -4.77 17.56
C GLU A 50 -12.53 -3.92 16.60
N ARG A 51 -11.70 -3.02 17.13
CA ARG A 51 -10.74 -2.23 16.33
C ARG A 51 -9.82 -3.13 15.49
N ARG A 52 -9.27 -4.20 16.08
CA ARG A 52 -8.41 -5.15 15.35
C ARG A 52 -9.16 -5.86 14.22
N LYS A 53 -10.42 -6.24 14.46
CA LYS A 53 -11.26 -6.85 13.41
C LYS A 53 -11.49 -5.87 12.26
N MET A 54 -11.87 -4.63 12.57
CA MET A 54 -12.05 -3.58 11.56
C MET A 54 -10.77 -3.34 10.76
N GLU A 55 -9.63 -3.19 11.42
CA GLU A 55 -8.33 -3.01 10.74
C GLU A 55 -7.98 -4.20 9.83
N GLN A 56 -8.25 -5.43 10.26
CA GLN A 56 -7.99 -6.62 9.45
C GLN A 56 -8.86 -6.63 8.19
N THR A 57 -10.16 -6.34 8.33
CA THR A 57 -11.07 -6.25 7.19
C THR A 57 -10.67 -5.13 6.23
N LEU A 58 -10.34 -3.94 6.74
CA LEU A 58 -9.88 -2.82 5.93
C LEU A 58 -8.59 -3.15 5.16
N ARG A 59 -7.63 -3.82 5.81
CA ARG A 59 -6.40 -4.27 5.13
C ARG A 59 -6.70 -5.21 3.98
N GLN A 60 -7.60 -6.17 4.18
CA GLN A 60 -7.99 -7.12 3.12
C GLN A 60 -8.70 -6.43 1.95
N GLN A 61 -9.59 -5.48 2.24
CA GLN A 61 -10.27 -4.69 1.22
C GLN A 61 -9.28 -3.86 0.41
N ILE A 62 -8.39 -3.13 1.08
CA ILE A 62 -7.36 -2.31 0.42
C ILE A 62 -6.41 -3.18 -0.40
N GLU A 63 -6.01 -4.35 0.10
CA GLU A 63 -5.16 -5.28 -0.64
C GLU A 63 -5.86 -5.78 -1.91
N THR A 64 -7.14 -6.11 -1.79
CA THR A 64 -7.95 -6.58 -2.91
C THR A 64 -8.08 -5.49 -3.98
N GLU A 65 -8.41 -4.26 -3.56
CA GLU A 65 -8.50 -3.11 -4.45
C GLU A 65 -7.16 -2.82 -5.13
N ARG A 66 -6.05 -2.88 -4.37
CA ARG A 66 -4.70 -2.74 -4.93
C ARG A 66 -4.43 -3.80 -6.00
N GLN A 67 -4.75 -5.06 -5.73
CA GLN A 67 -4.54 -6.15 -6.69
C GLN A 67 -5.36 -5.96 -7.98
N GLN A 68 -6.55 -5.38 -7.89
CA GLN A 68 -7.37 -5.04 -9.06
C GLN A 68 -6.77 -3.90 -9.89
N GLN A 69 -6.14 -2.92 -9.25
CA GLN A 69 -5.56 -1.74 -9.93
C GLN A 69 -4.16 -2.00 -10.50
N LEU A 70 -3.40 -2.94 -9.92
CA LEU A 70 -2.02 -3.25 -10.33
C LEU A 70 -1.85 -3.58 -11.82
N PRO A 71 -2.70 -4.39 -12.48
CA PRO A 71 -2.55 -4.69 -13.90
C PRO A 71 -2.66 -3.46 -14.80
N ALA A 72 -3.56 -2.53 -14.47
CA ALA A 72 -3.73 -1.29 -15.22
C ALA A 72 -2.49 -0.40 -15.08
N LEU A 73 -1.97 -0.26 -13.85
CA LEU A 73 -0.71 0.44 -13.59
C LEU A 73 0.45 -0.19 -14.37
N ILE A 74 0.58 -1.51 -14.37
CA ILE A 74 1.63 -2.22 -15.11
C ILE A 74 1.50 -1.96 -16.62
N GLN A 75 0.29 -1.94 -17.18
CA GLN A 75 0.09 -1.64 -18.60
C GLN A 75 0.47 -0.20 -18.95
N GLN A 76 0.12 0.75 -18.08
CA GLN A 76 0.53 2.15 -18.24
C GLN A 76 2.06 2.26 -18.23
N LEU A 77 2.72 1.69 -17.22
CA LEU A 77 4.17 1.67 -17.14
C LEU A 77 4.81 0.99 -18.36
N LYS A 78 4.23 -0.12 -18.85
CA LYS A 78 4.71 -0.77 -20.08
C LYS A 78 4.68 0.16 -21.29
N ARG A 79 3.65 1.02 -21.43
CA ARG A 79 3.56 2.00 -22.54
C ARG A 79 4.55 3.14 -22.37
N GLU A 80 4.69 3.66 -21.15
CA GLU A 80 5.61 4.76 -20.83
C GLU A 80 7.08 4.36 -21.07
N PHE A 81 7.42 3.12 -20.74
CA PHE A 81 8.78 2.61 -20.80
C PHE A 81 9.05 1.65 -21.97
N GLN A 82 8.08 1.43 -22.87
CA GLN A 82 8.37 0.73 -24.12
C GLN A 82 9.17 1.68 -25.03
N PRO A 83 10.44 1.37 -25.36
CA PRO A 83 11.11 2.14 -26.39
C PRO A 83 10.29 2.03 -27.67
N GLN A 84 9.98 3.15 -28.32
CA GLN A 84 9.50 3.13 -29.71
C GLN A 84 10.56 2.37 -30.51
N GLN A 85 10.30 1.10 -30.83
CA GLN A 85 11.08 0.38 -31.81
C GLN A 85 10.81 1.06 -33.16
N PRO A 86 11.82 1.63 -33.84
CA PRO A 86 11.67 2.03 -35.22
C PRO A 86 11.76 0.77 -36.09
N ASN A 87 10.77 -0.11 -36.04
CA ASN A 87 10.68 -1.21 -37.00
C ASN A 87 9.91 -0.75 -38.23
N SER A 88 10.70 -0.32 -39.22
CA SER A 88 10.71 -0.93 -40.55
C SER A 88 9.33 -1.21 -41.16
N SER A 89 8.77 -0.23 -41.87
CA SER A 89 7.84 -0.50 -42.98
C SER A 89 7.57 0.75 -43.82
N THR A 90 8.52 1.11 -44.68
CA THR A 90 8.18 1.62 -46.01
C THR A 90 9.04 0.92 -47.04
N THR A 91 8.52 -0.19 -47.53
CA THR A 91 8.75 -0.68 -48.89
C THR A 91 8.56 0.48 -49.86
N VAL A 92 9.63 0.94 -50.53
CA VAL A 92 9.62 1.27 -51.97
C VAL A 92 11.05 1.43 -52.51
N LYS A 93 11.27 0.70 -53.62
CA LYS A 93 12.23 0.93 -54.71
C LYS A 93 13.59 0.20 -54.67
N PRO A 94 13.74 -0.93 -55.41
CA PRO A 94 15.06 -1.36 -55.85
C PRO A 94 15.47 -0.45 -57.01
N THR A 95 16.41 0.46 -56.79
CA THR A 95 17.07 1.16 -57.90
C THR A 95 18.46 0.57 -58.07
N GLN A 96 18.60 -0.18 -59.15
CA GLN A 96 19.82 -0.82 -59.63
C GLN A 96 21.00 0.16 -59.66
N SER A 97 22.15 -0.29 -59.18
CA SER A 97 23.45 0.28 -59.52
C SER A 97 23.76 0.00 -60.99
N PRO A 98 24.08 1.00 -61.83
CA PRO A 98 24.70 0.72 -63.13
C PRO A 98 26.17 0.38 -62.89
N LYS A 99 26.51 -0.90 -63.07
CA LYS A 99 27.87 -1.34 -63.29
C LYS A 99 28.14 -1.15 -64.78
N SER A 100 28.91 -0.11 -65.13
CA SER A 100 29.39 0.12 -66.50
C SER A 100 30.90 0.14 -66.45
N GLY A 101 31.52 -0.95 -66.91
CA GLY A 101 32.96 -0.99 -67.14
C GLY A 101 33.32 -0.31 -68.45
N LYS A 102 34.47 0.36 -68.45
CA LYS A 102 35.57 0.11 -69.39
C LYS A 102 36.85 0.73 -68.83
#